data_AF-A0AAW7EBN5-F1
#
_entry.id   AF-A0AAW7EBN5-F1
#
_cell.length_a   1.000
_cell.length_b   1.000
_cell.length_c   1.000
_cell.angle_alpha   90.00
_cell.angle_beta   90.00
_cell.angle_gamma   90.00
#
_symmetry.space_group_name_H-M   'P 1'
#
loop_
_entity.id
_entity.type
_entity.pdbx_description
1 polymer ?
#
loop_
_entity_poly.entity_id
_entity_poly.type
_entity_poly.pdbx_seq_one_letter_code
_entity_poly.pdbx_strand_id
1 'polypeptide(L)'
;MTNILQMIIHFFKRLFGSRQSTVSNEELPEINLAFADLANMLTHEKNNPVPNLEFFHSLNMDYSLGSIQHIDEYLLSIREDDLETESKIIPIVLRTAAYVGESIRKNDQSKKWYWIDFETAKQQKPDFLNGIDHSLEYAAILTDGNMMSFPLNKVLKFLKNGEEDSLYSFAYFILNYDESKVENQV
;
A
#
# COMPACT_ATOMS: atom_id res chain seq x y z
N MET A 1 -23.03 -0.95 11.90
CA MET A 1 -21.57 -0.75 11.72
C MET A 1 -21.08 -1.83 10.78
N THR A 2 -20.88 -1.49 9.51
CA THR A 2 -20.33 -2.43 8.53
C THR A 2 -18.88 -2.71 8.90
N ASN A 3 -18.54 -3.97 9.07
CA ASN A 3 -17.16 -4.38 9.39
C ASN A 3 -16.25 -3.94 8.22
N ILE A 4 -15.19 -3.17 8.50
CA ILE A 4 -14.23 -2.67 7.50
C ILE A 4 -13.68 -3.81 6.65
N LEU A 5 -13.51 -5.01 7.24
CA LEU A 5 -13.13 -6.23 6.51
C LEU A 5 -14.19 -6.63 5.49
N GLN A 6 -15.48 -6.58 5.81
CA GLN A 6 -16.56 -6.85 4.86
C GLN A 6 -16.58 -5.81 3.74
N MET A 7 -16.24 -4.55 4.04
CA MET A 7 -16.20 -3.49 3.05
C MET A 7 -14.99 -3.60 2.11
N ILE A 8 -13.82 -3.96 2.64
CA ILE A 8 -12.61 -4.28 1.88
C ILE A 8 -12.84 -5.54 1.04
N ILE A 9 -13.40 -6.60 1.62
CA ILE A 9 -13.82 -7.81 0.90
C ILE A 9 -14.87 -7.49 -0.17
N HIS A 10 -15.84 -6.61 0.09
CA HIS A 10 -16.80 -6.17 -0.93
C HIS A 10 -16.16 -5.32 -2.02
N PHE A 11 -15.23 -4.45 -1.66
CA PHE A 11 -14.45 -3.65 -2.60
C PHE A 11 -13.61 -4.56 -3.51
N PHE A 12 -12.91 -5.55 -2.94
CA PHE A 12 -12.20 -6.59 -3.68
C PHE A 12 -13.14 -7.45 -4.53
N LYS A 13 -14.28 -7.93 -3.99
CA LYS A 13 -15.28 -8.70 -4.76
C LYS A 13 -15.88 -7.88 -5.91
N ARG A 14 -16.05 -6.57 -5.73
CA ARG A 14 -16.57 -5.65 -6.74
C ARG A 14 -15.52 -5.34 -7.81
N LEU A 15 -14.24 -5.27 -7.45
CA LEU A 15 -13.13 -5.05 -8.38
C LEU A 15 -12.74 -6.31 -9.16
N PHE A 16 -12.77 -7.48 -8.52
CA PHE A 16 -12.16 -8.71 -9.02
C PHE A 16 -13.14 -9.86 -9.31
N GLY A 17 -14.46 -9.59 -9.31
CA GLY A 17 -15.56 -10.47 -9.71
C GLY A 17 -15.26 -11.99 -9.75
N SER A 18 -15.67 -12.71 -8.71
CA SER A 18 -15.68 -14.19 -8.58
C SER A 18 -14.82 -14.98 -9.59
N ARG A 19 -13.51 -14.81 -9.56
CA ARG A 19 -12.62 -15.81 -10.16
C ARG A 19 -12.41 -16.92 -9.15
N GLN A 20 -12.96 -18.11 -9.45
CA GLN A 20 -12.50 -19.35 -8.84
C GLN A 20 -11.17 -19.71 -9.51
N SER A 21 -10.06 -19.58 -8.79
CA SER A 21 -8.75 -20.03 -9.26
C SER A 21 -8.50 -21.45 -8.73
N THR A 22 -8.39 -22.41 -9.64
CA THR A 22 -7.86 -23.75 -9.36
C THR A 22 -6.33 -23.62 -9.20
N VAL A 23 -5.82 -24.07 -8.06
CA VAL A 23 -4.41 -23.91 -7.67
C VAL A 23 -3.50 -24.77 -8.55
N SER A 24 -2.54 -24.14 -9.23
CA SER A 24 -1.31 -24.80 -9.68
C SER A 24 -0.11 -23.85 -9.58
N ASN A 25 1.08 -24.44 -9.39
CA ASN A 25 2.32 -23.84 -8.91
C ASN A 25 2.79 -22.55 -9.65
N GLU A 26 3.34 -21.61 -8.85
CA GLU A 26 3.99 -20.33 -9.22
C GLU A 26 3.10 -19.09 -9.49
N GLU A 27 1.85 -19.07 -9.05
CA GLU A 27 1.06 -17.83 -9.02
C GLU A 27 1.36 -17.01 -7.76
N LEU A 28 1.66 -15.71 -7.93
CA LEU A 28 1.69 -14.76 -6.82
C LEU A 28 0.34 -14.82 -6.09
N PRO A 29 0.30 -14.88 -4.74
CA PRO A 29 -0.95 -14.96 -3.99
C PRO A 29 -1.94 -13.87 -4.45
N GLU A 30 -3.25 -14.15 -4.51
CA GLU A 30 -4.27 -13.24 -5.08
C GLU A 30 -4.15 -11.79 -4.59
N ILE A 31 -3.77 -11.58 -3.33
CA ILE A 31 -3.53 -10.24 -2.76
C ILE A 31 -2.40 -9.46 -3.44
N ASN A 32 -1.34 -10.13 -3.91
CA ASN A 32 -0.22 -9.49 -4.61
C ASN A 32 -0.66 -8.97 -5.98
N LEU A 33 -1.48 -9.75 -6.70
CA LEU A 33 -2.07 -9.31 -7.97
C LEU A 33 -3.04 -8.16 -7.73
N ALA A 34 -3.89 -8.27 -6.70
CA ALA A 34 -4.84 -7.22 -6.36
C ALA A 34 -4.15 -5.89 -6.01
N PHE A 35 -3.03 -5.93 -5.29
CA PHE A 35 -2.25 -4.72 -4.99
C PHE A 35 -1.49 -4.19 -6.21
N ALA A 36 -0.97 -5.04 -7.09
CA ALA A 36 -0.42 -4.58 -8.37
C ALA A 36 -1.47 -3.85 -9.21
N ASP A 37 -2.70 -4.36 -9.26
CA ASP A 37 -3.81 -3.72 -9.97
C ASP A 37 -4.22 -2.40 -9.31
N LEU A 38 -4.35 -2.37 -7.97
CA LEU A 38 -4.64 -1.14 -7.22
C LEU A 38 -3.58 -0.06 -7.46
N ALA A 39 -2.31 -0.43 -7.53
CA ALA A 39 -1.22 0.47 -7.84
C ALA A 39 -1.41 1.10 -9.24
N ASN A 40 -1.74 0.27 -10.24
CA ASN A 40 -2.00 0.76 -11.60
C ASN A 40 -3.25 1.67 -11.68
N MET A 41 -4.28 1.37 -10.90
CA MET A 41 -5.52 2.16 -10.84
C MET A 41 -5.31 3.57 -10.28
N LEU A 42 -4.23 3.84 -9.55
CA LEU A 42 -3.94 5.18 -9.02
C LEU A 42 -3.89 6.23 -10.15
N THR A 43 -3.29 5.88 -11.29
CA THR A 43 -2.99 6.81 -12.38
C THR A 43 -3.80 6.54 -13.65
N HIS A 44 -4.58 5.45 -13.71
CA HIS A 44 -5.28 5.04 -14.95
C HIS A 44 -6.79 4.75 -14.81
N GLU A 45 -7.36 4.71 -13.60
CA GLU A 45 -8.78 4.36 -13.42
C GLU A 45 -9.71 5.50 -13.83
N LYS A 46 -10.56 5.28 -14.85
CA LYS A 46 -11.46 6.30 -15.41
C LYS A 46 -12.90 6.22 -14.88
N ASN A 47 -13.36 5.05 -14.46
CA ASN A 47 -14.75 4.86 -14.03
C ASN A 47 -14.96 5.30 -12.58
N ASN A 48 -13.92 5.16 -11.76
CA ASN A 48 -13.90 5.61 -10.37
C ASN A 48 -12.52 6.21 -10.05
N PRO A 49 -12.18 7.36 -10.64
CA PRO A 49 -10.86 7.96 -10.50
C PRO A 49 -10.61 8.42 -9.06
N VAL A 50 -9.34 8.54 -8.69
CA VAL A 50 -8.98 9.32 -7.50
C VAL A 50 -9.21 10.82 -7.79
N PRO A 51 -9.42 11.67 -6.77
CA PRO A 51 -9.49 13.11 -6.98
C PRO A 51 -8.26 13.62 -7.72
N ASN A 52 -8.43 14.60 -8.59
CA ASN A 52 -7.35 15.22 -9.36
C ASN A 52 -6.47 14.23 -10.16
N LEU A 53 -7.07 13.18 -10.75
CA LEU A 53 -6.36 12.19 -11.58
C LEU A 53 -5.47 12.84 -12.66
N GLU A 54 -5.91 13.96 -13.22
CA GLU A 54 -5.19 14.73 -14.24
C GLU A 54 -3.78 15.18 -13.79
N PHE A 55 -3.54 15.26 -12.47
CA PHE A 55 -2.21 15.52 -11.89
C PHE A 55 -1.15 14.57 -12.46
N PHE A 56 -1.51 13.31 -12.70
CA PHE A 56 -0.58 12.29 -13.18
C PHE A 56 -0.36 12.28 -14.70
N HIS A 57 -1.18 12.98 -15.49
CA HIS A 57 -1.17 12.85 -16.95
C HIS A 57 0.10 13.38 -17.63
N SER A 58 0.80 14.32 -17.01
CA SER A 58 2.07 14.85 -17.50
C SER A 58 3.29 14.22 -16.83
N LEU A 59 3.09 13.30 -15.89
CA LEU A 59 4.15 12.71 -15.08
C LEU A 59 4.49 11.30 -15.56
N ASN A 60 5.78 10.97 -15.57
CA ASN A 60 6.22 9.61 -15.81
C ASN A 60 6.15 8.80 -14.51
N MET A 61 5.06 8.06 -14.33
CA MET A 61 4.80 7.26 -13.13
C MET A 61 5.32 5.83 -13.31
N ASP A 62 6.64 5.65 -13.22
CA ASP A 62 7.37 4.41 -13.54
C ASP A 62 7.77 3.55 -12.32
N TYR A 63 7.15 3.79 -11.17
CA TYR A 63 7.44 3.14 -9.89
C TYR A 63 8.85 3.44 -9.33
N SER A 64 9.55 4.44 -9.87
CA SER A 64 10.79 4.92 -9.26
C SER A 64 10.52 5.67 -7.95
N LEU A 65 11.58 5.88 -7.16
CA LEU A 65 11.52 6.80 -6.02
C LEU A 65 11.08 8.22 -6.43
N GLY A 66 11.43 8.66 -7.65
CA GLY A 66 10.96 9.94 -8.19
C GLY A 66 9.45 9.98 -8.35
N SER A 67 8.83 8.89 -8.83
CA SER A 67 7.37 8.79 -8.89
C SER A 67 6.71 8.87 -7.50
N ILE A 68 7.37 8.41 -6.44
CA ILE A 68 6.84 8.54 -5.07
C ILE A 68 6.88 9.99 -4.58
N GLN A 69 7.86 10.81 -5.01
CA GLN A 69 7.85 12.25 -4.67
C GLN A 69 6.62 12.94 -5.27
N HIS A 70 6.26 12.61 -6.50
CA HIS A 70 5.03 13.11 -7.12
C HIS A 70 3.77 12.64 -6.38
N ILE A 71 3.80 11.48 -5.73
CA ILE A 71 2.70 11.04 -4.87
C ILE A 71 2.60 11.90 -3.61
N ASP A 72 3.71 12.26 -2.98
CA ASP A 72 3.68 13.18 -1.83
C ASP A 72 3.07 14.55 -2.26
N GLU A 73 3.50 15.10 -3.40
CA GLU A 73 2.94 16.33 -3.98
C GLU A 73 1.43 16.20 -4.27
N TYR A 74 1.02 15.08 -4.87
CA TYR A 74 -0.37 14.75 -5.14
C TYR A 74 -1.20 14.76 -3.84
N LEU A 75 -0.75 14.01 -2.82
CA LEU A 75 -1.47 13.89 -1.56
C LEU A 75 -1.58 15.24 -0.85
N LEU A 76 -0.57 16.11 -0.91
CA LEU A 76 -0.68 17.47 -0.40
C LEU A 76 -1.77 18.25 -1.11
N SER A 77 -1.84 18.15 -2.45
CA SER A 77 -2.82 18.90 -3.25
C SER A 77 -4.27 18.55 -2.93
N ILE A 78 -4.54 17.31 -2.48
CA ILE A 78 -5.89 16.83 -2.15
C ILE A 78 -6.15 16.78 -0.63
N ARG A 79 -5.16 17.09 0.21
CA ARG A 79 -5.30 17.01 1.67
C ARG A 79 -6.18 18.11 2.25
N GLU A 80 -6.19 19.28 1.61
CA GLU A 80 -7.05 20.40 1.99
C GLU A 80 -8.50 20.25 1.49
N ASP A 81 -8.75 19.27 0.61
CA ASP A 81 -10.08 18.93 0.15
C ASP A 81 -10.88 18.21 1.26
N ASP A 82 -12.20 18.37 1.24
CA ASP A 82 -13.11 17.62 2.11
C ASP A 82 -13.17 16.12 1.70
N LEU A 83 -12.28 15.36 2.34
CA LEU A 83 -12.17 13.90 2.27
C LEU A 83 -13.04 13.18 3.33
N GLU A 84 -14.06 13.82 3.91
CA GLU A 84 -14.78 13.33 5.10
C GLU A 84 -15.50 11.98 4.94
N THR A 85 -15.66 11.45 3.71
CA THR A 85 -16.35 10.18 3.49
C THR A 85 -15.40 9.02 3.19
N GLU A 86 -15.65 7.87 3.83
CA GLU A 86 -14.91 6.62 3.60
C GLU A 86 -14.83 6.24 2.12
N SER A 87 -15.90 6.49 1.35
CA SER A 87 -15.98 6.23 -0.09
C SER A 87 -14.95 7.01 -0.93
N LYS A 88 -14.47 8.16 -0.44
CA LYS A 88 -13.43 8.96 -1.09
C LYS A 88 -12.04 8.57 -0.61
N ILE A 89 -11.87 8.41 0.71
CA ILE A 89 -10.54 8.19 1.31
C ILE A 89 -10.00 6.78 1.03
N ILE A 90 -10.85 5.76 1.01
CA ILE A 90 -10.40 4.37 0.89
C ILE A 90 -9.72 4.10 -0.46
N PRO A 91 -10.28 4.49 -1.62
CA PRO A 91 -9.58 4.35 -2.89
C PRO A 91 -8.23 5.06 -2.93
N ILE A 92 -8.12 6.26 -2.35
CA ILE A 92 -6.87 7.02 -2.27
C ILE A 92 -5.85 6.23 -1.44
N VAL A 93 -6.20 5.85 -0.22
CA VAL A 93 -5.31 5.12 0.69
C VAL A 93 -4.84 3.81 0.08
N LEU A 94 -5.77 2.99 -0.45
CA LEU A 94 -5.43 1.69 -1.01
C LEU A 94 -4.55 1.79 -2.26
N ARG A 95 -4.92 2.64 -3.22
CA ARG A 95 -4.19 2.76 -4.50
C ARG A 95 -2.83 3.41 -4.31
N THR A 96 -2.74 4.43 -3.46
CA THR A 96 -1.47 5.09 -3.13
C THR A 96 -0.55 4.15 -2.36
N ALA A 97 -1.05 3.47 -1.33
CA ALA A 97 -0.26 2.52 -0.55
C ALA A 97 0.24 1.35 -1.42
N ALA A 98 -0.62 0.87 -2.32
CA ALA A 98 -0.27 -0.14 -3.30
C ALA A 98 0.84 0.35 -4.24
N TYR A 99 0.75 1.57 -4.78
CA TYR A 99 1.80 2.12 -5.64
C TYR A 99 3.14 2.23 -4.92
N VAL A 100 3.15 2.73 -3.67
CA VAL A 100 4.37 2.82 -2.85
C VAL A 100 4.96 1.43 -2.60
N GLY A 101 4.13 0.47 -2.20
CA GLY A 101 4.61 -0.89 -1.93
C GLY A 101 5.11 -1.60 -3.19
N GLU A 102 4.42 -1.47 -4.33
CA GLU A 102 4.90 -2.00 -5.61
C GLU A 102 6.20 -1.32 -6.08
N SER A 103 6.37 -0.03 -5.77
CA SER A 103 7.64 0.67 -6.01
C SER A 103 8.78 0.05 -5.19
N ILE A 104 8.54 -0.26 -3.91
CA ILE A 104 9.53 -0.98 -3.09
C ILE A 104 9.84 -2.35 -3.70
N ARG A 105 8.80 -3.15 -4.01
CA ARG A 105 8.97 -4.50 -4.58
C ARG A 105 9.76 -4.53 -5.89
N LYS A 106 9.57 -3.53 -6.75
CA LYS A 106 10.22 -3.46 -8.07
C LYS A 106 11.66 -2.95 -7.99
N ASN A 107 12.00 -2.15 -6.99
CA ASN A 107 13.30 -1.50 -6.89
C ASN A 107 14.25 -2.16 -5.89
N ASP A 108 13.76 -2.94 -4.92
CA ASP A 108 14.63 -3.70 -4.02
C ASP A 108 15.19 -4.94 -4.73
N GLN A 109 16.50 -4.93 -4.99
CA GLN A 109 17.20 -6.08 -5.61
C GLN A 109 17.66 -7.12 -4.58
N SER A 110 17.60 -6.80 -3.29
CA SER A 110 18.14 -7.63 -2.21
C SER A 110 17.09 -8.49 -1.54
N LYS A 111 15.83 -8.05 -1.53
CA LYS A 111 14.72 -8.69 -0.80
C LYS A 111 13.57 -9.02 -1.73
N LYS A 112 12.92 -10.16 -1.48
CA LYS A 112 11.73 -10.59 -2.20
C LYS A 112 10.47 -10.17 -1.45
N TRP A 113 10.06 -8.93 -1.68
CA TRP A 113 8.86 -8.38 -1.05
C TRP A 113 7.55 -8.94 -1.65
N TYR A 114 6.58 -9.23 -0.79
CA TYR A 114 5.24 -9.68 -1.13
C TYR A 114 4.20 -9.12 -0.14
N TRP A 115 2.95 -9.01 -0.62
CA TRP A 115 1.82 -8.60 0.20
C TRP A 115 1.18 -9.79 0.92
N ILE A 116 0.75 -9.55 2.15
CA ILE A 116 -0.09 -10.44 2.95
C ILE A 116 -1.20 -9.64 3.64
N ASP A 117 -2.28 -10.31 4.01
CA ASP A 117 -3.33 -9.72 4.84
C ASP A 117 -2.94 -9.73 6.33
N PHE A 118 -3.71 -9.00 7.14
CA PHE A 118 -3.47 -8.87 8.58
C PHE A 118 -3.48 -10.22 9.32
N GLU A 119 -4.41 -11.12 8.95
CA GLU A 119 -4.55 -12.42 9.63
C GLU A 119 -3.35 -13.32 9.36
N THR A 120 -2.87 -13.35 8.12
CA THR A 120 -1.64 -14.05 7.73
C THR A 120 -0.44 -13.47 8.46
N ALA A 121 -0.33 -12.14 8.55
CA ALA A 121 0.76 -11.49 9.29
C ALA A 121 0.73 -11.84 10.78
N LYS A 122 -0.46 -11.85 11.39
CA LYS A 122 -0.65 -12.22 12.80
C LYS A 122 -0.29 -13.67 13.09
N GLN A 123 -0.54 -14.58 12.14
CA GLN A 123 -0.08 -15.97 12.24
C GLN A 123 1.45 -16.08 12.17
N GLN A 124 2.11 -15.25 11.35
CA GLN A 124 3.56 -15.27 11.17
C GLN A 124 4.33 -14.60 12.32
N LYS A 125 3.81 -13.50 12.87
CA LYS A 125 4.45 -12.70 13.93
C LYS A 125 3.43 -12.31 15.02
N PRO A 126 2.88 -13.28 15.76
CA PRO A 126 1.80 -13.02 16.73
C PRO A 126 2.21 -12.03 17.81
N ASP A 127 3.45 -12.08 18.30
CA ASP A 127 3.94 -11.20 19.37
C ASP A 127 4.01 -9.73 18.94
N PHE A 128 4.32 -9.47 17.66
CA PHE A 128 4.43 -8.13 17.12
C PHE A 128 3.06 -7.47 16.89
N LEU A 129 2.05 -8.26 16.52
CA LEU A 129 0.70 -7.78 16.20
C LEU A 129 -0.32 -8.05 17.33
N ASN A 130 0.14 -8.49 18.49
CA ASN A 130 -0.75 -8.78 19.62
C ASN A 130 -1.39 -7.48 20.14
N GLY A 131 -2.70 -7.52 20.40
CA GLY A 131 -3.46 -6.35 20.85
C GLY A 131 -3.71 -5.28 19.79
N ILE A 132 -3.29 -5.49 18.53
CA ILE A 132 -3.68 -4.63 17.40
C ILE A 132 -5.03 -5.12 16.85
N ASP A 133 -5.99 -4.20 16.81
CA ASP A 133 -7.30 -4.45 16.22
C ASP A 133 -7.28 -4.35 14.70
N HIS A 134 -8.26 -4.99 14.06
CA HIS A 134 -8.45 -4.87 12.63
C HIS A 134 -8.82 -3.44 12.24
N SER A 135 -8.00 -2.84 11.39
CA SER A 135 -8.24 -1.51 10.83
C SER A 135 -7.71 -1.44 9.39
N LEU A 136 -8.07 -0.36 8.68
CA LEU A 136 -7.55 -0.10 7.34
C LEU A 136 -6.02 0.01 7.33
N GLU A 137 -5.40 0.48 8.41
CA GLU A 137 -3.96 0.74 8.50
C GLU A 137 -3.12 -0.53 8.39
N TYR A 138 -3.71 -1.67 8.78
CA TYR A 138 -3.06 -2.97 8.83
C TYR A 138 -3.69 -3.98 7.87
N ALA A 139 -4.70 -3.58 7.09
CA ALA A 139 -5.47 -4.49 6.23
C ALA A 139 -4.60 -5.22 5.18
N ALA A 140 -3.48 -4.63 4.78
CA ALA A 140 -2.45 -5.30 4.00
C ALA A 140 -1.06 -4.85 4.46
N ILE A 141 -0.13 -5.79 4.46
CA ILE A 141 1.23 -5.62 4.97
C ILE A 141 2.19 -6.06 3.87
N LEU A 142 3.22 -5.26 3.62
CA LEU A 142 4.30 -5.61 2.71
C LEU A 142 5.42 -6.25 3.53
N THR A 143 5.87 -7.44 3.15
CA THR A 143 6.91 -8.17 3.90
C THR A 143 7.82 -8.95 2.96
N ASP A 144 9.05 -9.21 3.39
CA ASP A 144 9.95 -10.19 2.77
C ASP A 144 10.04 -11.50 3.59
N GLY A 145 9.21 -11.65 4.63
CA GLY A 145 9.23 -12.74 5.60
C GLY A 145 9.99 -12.43 6.89
N ASN A 146 10.95 -11.50 6.84
CA ASN A 146 11.73 -11.05 8.00
C ASN A 146 11.23 -9.70 8.50
N MET A 147 11.19 -8.72 7.61
CA MET A 147 10.74 -7.36 7.85
C MET A 147 9.27 -7.18 7.48
N MET A 148 8.55 -6.36 8.23
CA MET A 148 7.20 -5.90 7.89
C MET A 148 7.18 -4.39 7.67
N SER A 149 6.45 -3.99 6.65
CA SER A 149 6.22 -2.61 6.25
C SER A 149 4.72 -2.36 6.14
N PHE A 150 4.29 -1.16 6.53
CA PHE A 150 2.87 -0.79 6.65
C PHE A 150 2.51 0.40 5.74
N PRO A 151 2.51 0.24 4.40
CA PRO A 151 2.22 1.34 3.48
C PRO A 151 0.87 2.03 3.73
N LEU A 152 -0.20 1.28 4.05
CA LEU A 152 -1.53 1.86 4.30
C LEU A 152 -1.50 2.81 5.51
N ASN A 153 -0.86 2.40 6.60
CA ASN A 153 -0.64 3.25 7.77
C ASN A 153 0.11 4.53 7.42
N LYS A 154 1.16 4.44 6.59
CA LYS A 154 1.95 5.61 6.20
C LYS A 154 1.16 6.60 5.35
N VAL A 155 0.34 6.13 4.41
CA VAL A 155 -0.54 7.02 3.63
C VAL A 155 -1.55 7.73 4.54
N LEU A 156 -2.17 7.02 5.48
CA LEU A 156 -3.11 7.63 6.43
C LEU A 156 -2.43 8.67 7.32
N LYS A 157 -1.20 8.40 7.78
CA LYS A 157 -0.41 9.38 8.52
C LYS A 157 -0.04 10.59 7.67
N PHE A 158 0.32 10.41 6.40
CA PHE A 158 0.56 11.51 5.47
C PHE A 158 -0.68 12.40 5.31
N LEU A 159 -1.85 11.80 5.07
CA LEU A 159 -3.11 12.56 4.97
C LEU A 159 -3.40 13.34 6.26
N LYS A 160 -3.02 12.81 7.42
CA LYS A 160 -3.20 13.48 8.72
C LYS A 160 -2.16 14.58 8.98
N ASN A 161 -0.89 14.32 8.75
CA ASN A 161 0.23 15.14 9.22
C ASN A 161 0.95 15.91 8.10
N GLY A 162 0.75 15.53 6.84
CA GLY A 162 1.45 16.09 5.68
C GLY A 162 2.86 15.54 5.52
N GLU A 163 3.79 16.40 5.07
CA GLU A 163 5.15 16.05 4.67
C GLU A 163 6.00 15.39 5.77
N GLU A 164 5.66 15.59 7.04
CA GLU A 164 6.32 14.91 8.18
C GLU A 164 6.26 13.38 8.04
N ASP A 165 5.23 12.87 7.34
CA ASP A 165 5.03 11.46 7.07
C ASP A 165 5.29 11.07 5.59
N SER A 166 6.16 11.81 4.90
CA SER A 166 6.58 11.60 3.50
C SER A 166 6.72 10.12 3.12
N LEU A 167 6.03 9.73 2.05
CA LEU A 167 6.07 8.38 1.50
C LEU A 167 7.37 8.15 0.74
N TYR A 168 7.95 9.19 0.13
CA TYR A 168 9.28 9.12 -0.46
C TYR A 168 10.33 8.74 0.59
N SER A 169 10.36 9.47 1.71
CA SER A 169 11.33 9.23 2.79
C SER A 169 11.17 7.83 3.38
N PHE A 170 9.94 7.38 3.53
CA PHE A 170 9.60 6.03 3.96
C PHE A 170 10.11 4.94 2.99
N ALA A 171 9.82 5.06 1.70
CA ALA A 171 10.26 4.08 0.71
C ALA A 171 11.79 4.08 0.56
N TYR A 172 12.42 5.26 0.55
CA TYR A 172 13.88 5.40 0.52
C TYR A 172 14.53 4.68 1.72
N PHE A 173 14.00 4.87 2.92
CA PHE A 173 14.50 4.18 4.11
C PHE A 173 14.42 2.66 3.95
N ILE A 174 13.29 2.12 3.52
CA ILE A 174 13.12 0.67 3.34
C ILE A 174 14.12 0.10 2.34
N LEU A 175 14.29 0.76 1.19
CA LEU A 175 15.19 0.31 0.11
C LEU A 175 16.67 0.36 0.50
N ASN A 176 17.04 1.24 1.44
CA ASN A 176 18.43 1.42 1.87
C ASN A 176 18.70 0.82 3.27
N TYR A 177 17.70 0.20 3.90
CA TYR A 177 17.84 -0.39 5.22
C TYR A 177 18.60 -1.72 5.15
N ASP A 178 19.71 -1.76 5.89
CA ASP A 178 20.65 -2.87 5.96
C ASP A 178 20.78 -3.35 7.42
N GLU A 179 20.14 -4.47 7.73
CA GLU A 179 20.12 -5.06 9.09
C GLU A 179 21.53 -5.41 9.60
N SER A 180 22.45 -5.77 8.70
CA SER A 180 23.82 -6.18 9.07
C SER A 180 24.63 -5.05 9.70
N LYS A 181 24.23 -3.79 9.46
CA LYS A 181 24.87 -2.60 10.07
C LYS A 181 24.37 -2.30 11.47
N VAL A 182 23.26 -2.89 11.89
CA VAL A 182 22.65 -2.68 13.21
C VAL A 182 23.15 -3.73 14.21
N GLU A 183 23.30 -4.99 13.80
CA GLU A 183 23.80 -6.06 14.67
C GLU A 183 25.29 -5.91 15.05
N ASN A 184 26.09 -5.21 14.22
CA ASN A 184 27.50 -4.94 14.51
C ASN A 184 27.74 -3.76 15.47
N GLN A 185 26.69 -3.20 16.07
CA GLN A 185 26.78 -2.10 17.05
C GLN A 185 26.31 -2.48 18.46
N VAL A 186 26.06 -3.78 18.72
CA VAL A 186 25.67 -4.30 20.04
C VAL A 186 26.75 -5.20 20.62
#